data_AF-V4HRK5-F1
#
_entry.id   AF-V4HRK5-F1
#
_cell.length_a   1.000
_cell.length_b   1.000
_cell.length_c   1.000
_cell.angle_alpha   90.00
_cell.angle_beta   90.00
_cell.angle_gamma   90.00
#
_symmetry.space_group_name_H-M   'P 1'
#
loop_
_entity.id
_entity.type
_entity.pdbx_description
1 polymer ?
#
loop_
_entity_poly.entity_id
_entity_poly.type
_entity_poly.pdbx_seq_one_letter_code
_entity_poly.pdbx_strand_id
1 'polypeptide(L)' 'MVLKGAAGRTGFIVDTLLGRQEVVIKPMEDYLQENSGFSGATILGDGGISLVLNVDELVIMAKEREAERKLAAAVL' A
#
# COMPACT_ATOMS: atom_id res chain seq x y z
N MET A 1 1.35 -1.11 -12.21
CA MET A 1 2.75 -1.07 -11.71
C MET A 1 3.13 -2.43 -11.14
N VAL A 2 4.24 -3.02 -11.56
CA VAL A 2 4.70 -4.32 -11.04
C VAL A 2 5.86 -4.09 -10.07
N LEU A 3 5.74 -4.67 -8.87
CA LEU A 3 6.75 -4.63 -7.82
C LEU A 3 7.30 -6.04 -7.59
N LYS A 4 8.58 -6.12 -7.23
CA LYS A 4 9.23 -7.36 -6.78
C LYS A 4 9.62 -7.18 -5.32
N GLY A 5 9.08 -8.01 -4.43
CA GLY A 5 9.37 -8.00 -3.00
C GLY A 5 9.55 -9.41 -2.45
N ALA A 6 9.57 -9.54 -1.13
CA ALA A 6 9.73 -10.83 -0.45
C ALA A 6 8.61 -11.81 -0.78
N ALA A 7 7.38 -11.31 -0.96
CA ALA A 7 6.21 -12.10 -1.33
C ALA A 7 6.16 -12.50 -2.83
N GLY A 8 7.17 -12.15 -3.62
CA GLY A 8 7.23 -12.40 -5.06
C GLY A 8 6.92 -11.15 -5.88
N ARG A 9 6.27 -11.33 -7.04
CA ARG A 9 5.84 -10.21 -7.91
C ARG A 9 4.41 -9.83 -7.56
N THR A 10 4.18 -8.54 -7.31
CA THR A 10 2.85 -7.98 -7.02
C THR A 10 2.49 -6.91 -8.04
N GLY A 11 1.25 -6.94 -8.53
CA GLY A 11 0.70 -5.91 -9.40
C GLY A 11 -0.15 -4.90 -8.62
N PHE A 12 0.17 -3.62 -8.74
CA PHE A 12 -0.65 -2.51 -8.28
C PHE A 12 -1.35 -1.88 -9.48
N ILE A 13 -2.68 -1.82 -9.45
CA ILE A 13 -3.46 -1.04 -10.41
C ILE A 13 -3.41 0.41 -9.95
N VAL A 14 -3.04 1.30 -10.86
CA VAL A 14 -2.91 2.74 -10.61
C VAL A 14 -3.47 3.49 -11.81
N ASP A 15 -4.02 4.67 -11.57
CA ASP A 15 -4.55 5.51 -12.66
C ASP A 15 -3.41 6.06 -13.52
N THR A 16 -2.37 6.61 -12.87
CA THR A 16 -1.25 7.27 -13.56
C THR A 16 0.08 6.96 -12.88
N LEU A 17 1.14 6.83 -13.68
CA LEU A 17 2.52 6.77 -13.20
C LEU A 17 3.19 8.13 -13.40
N LEU A 18 3.45 8.86 -12.31
CA LEU A 18 4.06 10.20 -12.35
C LEU A 18 5.59 10.18 -12.45
N GLY A 19 6.23 9.03 -12.23
CA GLY A 19 7.69 8.87 -12.26
C GLY A 19 8.27 8.53 -10.90
N ARG A 20 9.57 8.81 -10.71
CA ARG A 20 10.29 8.57 -9.45
C ARG A 20 10.75 9.89 -8.86
N GLN A 21 10.49 10.09 -7.58
CA GLN A 21 10.90 11.26 -6.81
C GLN A 21 11.48 10.80 -5.47
N GLU A 22 12.52 11.50 -5.00
CA GLU A 22 13.01 11.36 -3.62
C GLU A 22 12.16 12.21 -2.69
N VAL A 23 11.70 11.61 -1.58
CA VAL A 23 10.81 12.26 -0.62
C VAL A 23 11.26 11.96 0.79
N VAL A 24 10.94 12.87 1.72
CA VAL A 24 11.14 12.64 3.16
C VAL A 24 9.84 12.08 3.72
N ILE A 25 9.91 10.89 4.31
CA ILE A 25 8.77 10.28 5.01
C ILE A 25 8.60 11.00 6.35
N LYS A 26 7.41 11.56 6.57
CA LYS A 26 6.95 12.08 7.85
C LYS A 26 6.07 11.00 8.51
N PRO A 27 6.44 10.54 9.71
CA PRO A 27 5.62 9.58 10.43
C PRO A 27 4.25 10.20 10.74
N MET A 28 3.22 9.36 10.71
CA MET A 28 1.87 9.73 11.16
C MET A 28 1.67 9.23 12.60
N GLU A 29 0.65 9.74 13.28
CA GLU A 29 0.23 9.20 14.58
C GLU A 29 -0.08 7.70 14.47
N ASP A 30 0.18 6.94 15.54
CA ASP A 30 0.09 5.47 15.52
C ASP A 30 -1.28 4.96 15.08
N TYR A 31 -2.36 5.60 15.53
CA TYR A 31 -3.73 5.24 15.16
C TYR A 31 -4.04 5.45 13.67
N LEU A 32 -3.23 6.23 12.95
CA LEU A 32 -3.33 6.43 11.51
C LEU A 32 -2.47 5.43 10.72
N GLN A 33 -1.48 4.80 11.37
CA GLN A 33 -0.61 3.82 10.73
C GLN A 33 -1.10 2.39 10.94
N GLU A 34 -1.68 2.08 12.10
CA GLU A 34 -2.06 0.72 12.48
C GLU A 34 -3.03 0.08 11.47
N ASN A 35 -2.60 -1.03 10.85
CA ASN A 35 -3.35 -1.77 9.84
C ASN A 35 -3.84 -0.92 8.67
N SER A 36 -3.14 0.16 8.34
CA SER A 36 -3.53 1.11 7.30
C SER A 36 -2.94 0.76 5.92
N GLY A 37 -1.83 0.01 5.88
CA GLY A 37 -1.04 -0.18 4.67
C GLY A 37 -0.21 1.04 4.26
N PHE A 38 0.01 2.00 5.17
CA PHE A 38 0.84 3.19 4.96
C PHE A 38 2.04 3.22 5.91
N SER A 39 3.21 3.59 5.38
CA SER A 39 4.43 3.83 6.17
C SER A 39 4.55 5.28 6.67
N GLY A 40 3.67 6.18 6.21
CA GLY A 40 3.69 7.60 6.56
C GLY A 40 3.14 8.49 5.45
N ALA A 41 3.41 9.79 5.56
CA ALA A 41 3.04 10.78 4.55
C ALA A 41 4.23 11.67 4.19
N THR A 42 4.15 12.39 3.08
CA THR A 42 5.12 13.42 2.70
C THR A 42 4.39 14.65 2.18
N ILE A 43 5.06 15.80 2.26
CA ILE A 43 4.58 17.06 1.70
C ILE A 43 5.39 17.31 0.42
N LEU A 44 4.69 17.45 -0.69
CA LEU A 44 5.26 17.70 -2.01
C LEU A 44 5.64 19.19 -2.16
N GLY A 45 6.41 19.52 -3.20
CA GLY A 45 6.87 20.89 -3.45
C GLY A 45 5.76 21.89 -3.79
N ASP A 46 4.60 21.39 -4.22
CA ASP A 46 3.38 22.16 -4.46
C ASP A 46 2.48 22.28 -3.21
N GLY A 47 2.92 21.73 -2.08
CA GLY A 47 2.17 21.70 -0.83
C GLY A 47 1.16 20.54 -0.71
N GLY A 48 1.03 19.70 -1.73
CA GLY A 48 0.19 18.51 -1.68
C GLY A 48 0.70 17.49 -0.67
N ILE A 49 -0.22 16.74 -0.05
CA ILE A 49 0.12 15.62 0.84
C ILE A 49 0.04 14.32 0.04
N SER A 50 1.09 13.50 0.13
CA SER A 50 1.14 12.19 -0.50
C SER A 50 1.38 11.09 0.54
N LEU A 51 0.63 10.00 0.46
CA LEU A 51 0.79 8.84 1.34
C LEU A 51 1.87 7.90 0.81
N VAL A 52 2.70 7.40 1.71
CA VAL A 52 3.74 6.42 1.39
C VAL A 52 3.19 5.04 1.71
N LEU A 53 3.01 4.21 0.69
CA LEU A 53 2.45 2.87 0.82
C LEU A 53 3.45 1.89 1.45
N ASN A 54 2.98 1.09 2.41
CA ASN A 54 3.70 -0.08 2.90
C ASN A 54 3.36 -1.30 2.03
N VAL A 55 4.23 -1.60 1.06
CA VAL A 55 3.97 -2.65 0.05
C VAL A 55 3.82 -4.03 0.68
N ASP A 56 4.64 -4.36 1.68
CA ASP A 56 4.62 -5.69 2.30
C ASP A 56 3.32 -5.91 3.08
N GLU A 57 2.90 -4.91 3.86
CA GLU A 57 1.64 -4.94 4.61
C GLU A 57 0.42 -5.01 3.68
N LEU A 58 0.40 -4.21 2.61
CA LEU A 58 -0.68 -4.24 1.62
C LEU A 58 -0.80 -5.61 0.93
N VAL A 59 0.33 -6.29 0.68
CA VAL A 59 0.33 -7.64 0.11
C VAL A 59 -0.24 -8.66 1.11
N ILE A 60 0.09 -8.53 2.40
CA ILE A 60 -0.48 -9.38 3.45
C ILE A 60 -2.00 -9.19 3.52
N MET A 61 -2.46 -7.95 3.63
CA MET A 61 -3.90 -7.61 3.65
C MET A 61 -4.65 -8.13 2.41
N ALA A 62 -4.03 -8.04 1.23
CA ALA A 62 -4.63 -8.54 0.00
C ALA A 62 -4.80 -10.06 0.03
N LYS A 63 -3.82 -10.80 0.56
CA LYS A 63 -3.88 -12.26 0.68
C LYS A 63 -4.94 -12.71 1.69
N GLU A 64 -5.05 -12.01 2.82
CA GLU A 64 -6.07 -12.30 3.83
C GLU A 64 -7.48 -12.12 3.25
N ARG A 65 -7.74 -10.99 2.58
CA ARG A 65 -9.02 -10.75 1.89
C ARG A 65 -9.31 -11.76 0.79
N GLU A 66 -8.30 -12.23 0.07
CA GLU A 66 -8.46 -13.28 -0.94
C GLU A 66 -8.86 -14.61 -0.30
N ALA A 67 -8.23 -14.98 0.82
CA ALA A 67 -8.55 -16.19 1.57
C ALA A 67 -9.99 -16.15 2.12
N GLU A 68 -10.40 -15.01 2.71
CA GLU A 68 -11.78 -14.79 3.18
C GLU A 68 -12.80 -14.94 2.05
N ARG A 69 -12.54 -14.33 0.89
CA ARG A 69 -13.41 -14.43 -0.28
C ARG A 69 -13.52 -15.86 -0.81
N LYS A 70 -12.40 -16.60 -0.85
CA LYS A 70 -12.39 -18.01 -1.25
C LYS A 70 -13.20 -18.88 -0.31
N LEU A 71 -13.08 -18.66 1.00
CA LEU A 71 -13.87 -19.37 2.00
C LEU A 71 -15.36 -19.06 1.84
N ALA A 72 -15.72 -17.78 1.71
CA ALA A 72 -17.11 -17.38 1.52
C ALA A 72 -17.73 -17.98 0.24
N ALA A 73 -16.98 -18.03 -0.86
CA ALA A 73 -17.44 -18.63 -2.11
C ALA A 73 -17.58 -20.16 -2.05
N ALA A 74 -16.86 -20.84 -1.15
CA ALA A 74 -16.94 -22.29 -0.98
C ALA A 74 -18.13 -22.75 -0.11
N VAL A 75 -18.78 -21.82 0.58
CA VAL A 75 -19.95 -22.07 1.45
C VAL A 75 -21.28 -21.78 0.73
N LEU A 76 -21.22 -21.21 -0.49
CA LEU A 76 -22.35 -21.03 -1.41
C LEU A 76 -22.44 -22.22 -2.39
#